data_AF-A0A941CNX5-F1
#
_entry.id   AF-A0A941CNX5-F1
#
_cell.length_a   1.000
_cell.length_b   1.000
_cell.length_c   1.000
_cell.angle_alpha   90.00
_cell.angle_beta   90.00
_cell.angle_gamma   90.00
#
_symmetry.space_group_name_H-M   'P 1'
#
loop_
_entity.id
_entity.type
_entity.pdbx_description
1 polymer ?
#
loop_
_entity_poly.entity_id
_entity_poly.type
_entity_poly.pdbx_seq_one_letter_code
_entity_poly.pdbx_strand_id
1 'polypeptide(L)'
;MRDWKKSLKLRPWDLFILTFFVLLSFLPTILFRQFAGGTTGQKMVSIVKDGVEIFRTELRDDRTETLSFPFVHEGKSYTGILEMKDGAVRLHRLPEDIVPLGIHEDMGWIREPFEIIVALPIKLYVSVESEAPSDVDIMVQ
;
A
#
# COMPACT_ATOMS: atom_id res chain seq x y z
N MET A 1 30.05 -37.09 32.17
CA MET A 1 29.00 -36.05 32.23
C MET A 1 29.71 -34.71 32.25
N ARG A 2 29.27 -33.75 31.42
CA ARG A 2 30.05 -32.54 31.10
C ARG A 2 29.59 -31.41 32.02
N ASP A 3 30.42 -31.12 33.02
CA ASP A 3 30.11 -30.13 34.05
C ASP A 3 30.36 -28.72 33.50
N TRP A 4 29.33 -28.15 32.88
CA TRP A 4 29.38 -26.84 32.22
C TRP A 4 28.73 -25.70 33.01
N LYS A 5 28.49 -25.87 34.32
CA LYS A 5 28.12 -24.73 35.18
C LYS A 5 29.37 -24.02 35.68
N LYS A 6 30.08 -23.33 34.78
CA LYS A 6 30.99 -22.27 35.19
C LYS A 6 30.15 -21.13 35.76
N SER A 7 30.34 -20.89 37.04
CA SER A 7 29.74 -19.80 37.80
C SER A 7 30.10 -18.46 37.16
N LEU A 8 29.20 -17.88 36.36
CA LEU A 8 29.18 -16.44 36.23
C LEU A 8 28.80 -15.92 37.62
N LYS A 9 29.79 -15.42 38.35
CA LYS A 9 29.59 -14.71 39.61
C LYS A 9 29.06 -13.31 39.27
N LEU A 10 27.84 -13.27 38.72
CA LEU A 10 27.15 -12.02 38.38
C LEU A 10 26.97 -11.26 39.69
N ARG A 11 27.61 -10.09 39.77
CA ARG A 11 27.26 -9.15 40.84
C ARG A 11 25.79 -8.76 40.63
N PRO A 12 25.01 -8.51 41.68
CA PRO A 12 23.60 -8.13 41.52
C PRO A 12 23.42 -6.90 40.62
N TRP A 13 24.44 -6.04 40.58
CA TRP A 13 24.56 -4.90 39.65
C TRP A 13 24.72 -5.29 38.18
N ASP A 14 25.47 -6.36 37.89
CA ASP A 14 25.68 -6.85 36.53
C ASP A 14 24.38 -7.41 35.93
N LEU A 15 23.57 -8.08 36.77
CA LEU A 15 22.23 -8.54 36.39
C LEU A 15 21.26 -7.39 36.11
N PHE A 16 21.36 -6.29 36.87
CA PHE A 16 20.54 -5.10 36.65
C PHE A 16 20.89 -4.41 35.32
N ILE A 17 22.20 -4.25 35.04
CA ILE A 17 22.70 -3.65 33.80
C ILE A 17 22.28 -4.52 32.60
N LEU A 18 22.46 -5.83 32.69
CA LEU A 18 22.08 -6.76 31.63
C LEU A 18 20.58 -6.66 31.33
N THR A 19 19.73 -6.64 32.36
CA THR A 19 18.28 -6.54 32.18
C THR A 19 17.88 -5.20 31.57
N PHE A 20 18.52 -4.10 31.99
CA PHE A 20 18.30 -2.78 31.42
C PHE A 20 18.67 -2.72 29.93
N PHE A 21 19.83 -3.25 29.54
CA PHE A 21 20.25 -3.29 28.13
C PHE A 21 19.36 -4.20 27.27
N VAL A 22 18.90 -5.32 27.82
CA VAL A 22 17.94 -6.19 27.14
C VAL A 22 16.65 -5.44 26.88
N LEU A 23 16.08 -4.74 27.87
CA LEU A 23 14.90 -3.90 27.67
C LEU A 23 15.16 -2.77 26.67
N LEU A 24 16.33 -2.13 26.75
CA LEU A 24 16.75 -1.08 25.82
C LEU A 24 16.80 -1.56 24.37
N SER A 25 17.17 -2.82 24.15
CA SER A 25 17.24 -3.41 22.81
C SER A 25 15.88 -3.55 22.11
N PHE A 26 14.78 -3.56 22.89
CA PHE A 26 13.41 -3.61 22.35
C PHE A 26 12.81 -2.23 22.06
N LEU A 27 13.39 -1.13 22.58
CA LEU A 27 12.91 0.22 22.28
C LEU A 27 12.92 0.55 20.79
N PRO A 28 14.00 0.26 20.02
CA PRO A 28 14.01 0.50 18.59
C PRO A 28 12.86 -0.19 17.86
N THR A 29 12.47 -1.41 18.28
CA THR A 29 11.37 -2.16 17.65
C THR A 29 10.00 -1.51 17.89
N ILE A 30 9.79 -0.95 19.08
CA ILE A 30 8.56 -0.24 19.46
C ILE A 30 8.49 1.11 18.73
N LEU A 31 9.60 1.87 18.75
CA LEU A 31 9.70 3.13 18.04
C LEU A 31 9.53 2.92 16.53
N PHE A 32 10.12 1.87 15.94
CA PHE A 32 9.96 1.55 14.53
C PHE A 32 8.50 1.31 14.16
N ARG A 33 7.68 0.64 15.00
CA ARG A 33 6.24 0.50 14.72
C ARG A 33 5.49 1.83 14.75
N GLN A 34 5.89 2.76 15.62
CA GLN A 34 5.24 4.06 15.75
C GLN A 34 5.67 5.03 14.63
N PHE A 35 6.94 4.99 14.21
CA PHE A 35 7.46 5.80 13.11
C PHE A 35 7.17 5.19 11.71
N ALA A 36 7.08 3.87 11.57
CA ALA A 36 6.69 3.23 10.30
C ALA A 36 5.21 3.48 9.94
N GLY A 37 4.38 3.89 10.89
CA GLY A 37 3.01 4.38 10.62
C GLY A 37 2.94 5.88 10.31
N GLY A 38 4.06 6.60 10.30
CA GLY A 38 4.11 8.06 10.39
C GLY A 38 4.50 8.82 9.12
N THR A 39 4.78 8.15 8.00
CA THR A 39 5.03 8.81 6.71
C THR A 39 4.48 7.97 5.56
N THR A 40 3.19 7.63 5.61
CA THR A 40 2.49 7.24 4.40
C THR A 40 2.36 8.54 3.58
N GLY A 41 3.29 8.74 2.64
CA GLY A 41 3.08 9.73 1.57
C GLY A 41 1.68 9.53 1.02
N GLN A 42 0.97 10.62 0.71
CA GLN A 42 -0.44 10.51 0.31
C GLN A 42 -0.55 9.50 -0.82
N LYS A 43 -1.19 8.37 -0.54
CA LYS A 43 -1.42 7.32 -1.53
C LYS A 43 -2.51 7.85 -2.45
N MET A 44 -2.26 7.86 -3.74
CA MET A 44 -3.20 8.26 -4.77
C MET A 44 -3.61 7.01 -5.54
N VAL A 45 -4.86 6.92 -5.96
CA VAL A 45 -5.31 5.94 -6.94
C VAL A 45 -5.41 6.63 -8.30
N SER A 46 -4.73 6.08 -9.29
CA SER A 46 -4.78 6.53 -10.68
C SER A 46 -5.52 5.50 -11.53
N ILE A 47 -6.44 5.97 -12.36
CA ILE A 47 -7.15 5.16 -13.36
C ILE A 47 -6.71 5.65 -14.73
N VAL A 48 -6.07 4.76 -15.48
CA VAL A 48 -5.52 5.06 -16.79
C VAL A 48 -6.22 4.22 -17.84
N LYS A 49 -6.65 4.86 -18.91
CA LYS A 49 -7.26 4.21 -20.07
C LYS A 49 -6.55 4.66 -21.35
N ASP A 50 -6.16 3.70 -22.18
CA ASP A 50 -5.41 3.97 -23.43
C ASP A 50 -4.12 4.79 -23.21
N GLY A 51 -3.52 4.68 -22.01
CA GLY A 51 -2.33 5.45 -21.62
C GLY A 51 -2.61 6.88 -21.17
N VAL A 52 -3.88 7.30 -21.07
CA VAL A 52 -4.28 8.61 -20.55
C VAL A 52 -4.93 8.44 -19.18
N GLU A 53 -4.45 9.21 -18.21
CA GLU A 53 -5.06 9.28 -16.88
C GLU A 53 -6.44 9.94 -16.98
N ILE A 54 -7.49 9.18 -16.67
CA ILE A 54 -8.89 9.64 -16.77
C ILE A 54 -9.48 9.99 -15.41
N PHE A 55 -8.89 9.48 -14.32
CA PHE A 55 -9.38 9.71 -12.98
C PHE A 55 -8.24 9.53 -11.96
N ARG A 56 -8.20 10.43 -10.98
CA ARG A 56 -7.26 10.38 -9.85
C ARG A 56 -7.97 10.77 -8.57
N THR A 57 -7.72 10.02 -7.51
CA THR A 57 -8.33 10.28 -6.20
C THR A 57 -7.39 9.86 -5.07
N GLU A 58 -7.57 10.42 -3.88
CA GLU A 58 -6.80 10.06 -2.69
C GLU A 58 -7.27 8.71 -2.13
N LEU A 59 -6.32 7.83 -1.82
CA LEU A 59 -6.58 6.57 -1.13
C LEU A 59 -6.65 6.80 0.38
N ARG A 60 -7.86 6.92 0.89
CA ARG A 60 -8.11 7.18 2.32
C ARG A 60 -8.23 5.88 3.12
N ASP A 61 -7.61 5.86 4.29
CA ASP A 61 -7.65 4.72 5.23
C ASP A 61 -8.70 4.93 6.34
N ASP A 62 -9.29 6.11 6.44
CA ASP A 62 -10.21 6.50 7.52
C ASP A 62 -11.68 6.12 7.27
N ARG A 63 -12.03 5.77 6.03
CA ARG A 63 -13.41 5.57 5.60
C ARG A 63 -13.52 4.56 4.47
N THR A 64 -14.71 3.98 4.33
CA THR A 64 -15.12 3.26 3.11
C THR A 64 -15.79 4.24 2.16
N GLU A 65 -15.36 4.27 0.91
CA GLU A 65 -15.88 5.15 -0.13
C GLU A 65 -16.08 4.38 -1.44
N THR A 66 -17.18 4.65 -2.13
CA THR A 66 -17.46 4.06 -3.44
C THR A 66 -17.61 5.19 -4.44
N LEU A 67 -16.78 5.18 -5.49
CA LEU A 67 -16.73 6.20 -6.52
C LEU A 67 -17.10 5.60 -7.88
N SER A 68 -17.94 6.31 -8.61
CA SER A 68 -18.23 5.99 -10.01
C SER A 68 -17.42 6.90 -10.93
N PHE A 69 -16.78 6.34 -11.94
CA PHE A 69 -16.03 7.11 -12.95
C PHE A 69 -16.55 6.79 -14.35
N PRO A 70 -16.83 7.80 -15.19
CA PRO A 70 -17.24 7.59 -16.57
C PRO A 70 -16.01 7.32 -17.46
N PHE A 71 -16.17 6.46 -18.47
CA PHE A 71 -15.16 6.26 -19.51
C PHE A 71 -15.81 5.93 -20.86
N VAL A 72 -15.11 6.25 -21.96
CA VAL A 72 -15.61 5.99 -23.32
C VAL A 72 -14.83 4.85 -23.95
N HIS A 73 -15.54 3.88 -24.52
CA HIS A 73 -14.97 2.78 -25.29
C HIS A 73 -15.78 2.60 -26.58
N GLU A 74 -15.11 2.56 -27.74
CA GLU A 74 -15.74 2.44 -29.06
C GLU A 74 -16.92 3.41 -29.31
N GLY A 75 -16.80 4.65 -28.81
CA GLY A 75 -17.83 5.69 -28.97
C GLY A 75 -19.05 5.53 -28.05
N LYS A 76 -19.08 4.52 -27.17
CA LYS A 76 -20.10 4.35 -26.14
C LYS A 76 -19.57 4.77 -24.78
N SER A 77 -20.44 5.38 -23.97
CA SER A 77 -20.13 5.77 -22.59
C SER A 77 -20.45 4.63 -21.64
N TYR A 78 -19.52 4.35 -20.73
CA TYR A 78 -19.60 3.32 -19.71
C TYR A 78 -19.24 3.93 -18.35
N THR A 79 -19.66 3.27 -17.28
CA THR A 79 -19.38 3.69 -15.90
C THR A 79 -18.68 2.56 -15.16
N GLY A 80 -17.50 2.84 -14.63
CA GLY A 80 -16.79 1.96 -13.71
C GLY A 80 -17.10 2.33 -12.27
N ILE A 81 -17.02 1.34 -11.37
CA ILE A 81 -17.22 1.53 -9.92
C ILE A 81 -15.94 1.11 -9.20
N LEU A 82 -15.39 2.04 -8.44
CA LEU A 82 -14.20 1.87 -7.64
C LEU A 82 -14.61 1.89 -6.16
N GLU A 83 -14.20 0.88 -5.39
CA GLU A 83 -14.44 0.81 -3.96
C GLU A 83 -13.12 0.97 -3.22
N MET A 84 -13.07 1.89 -2.26
CA MET A 84 -11.92 2.15 -1.41
C MET A 84 -12.29 1.84 0.03
N LYS A 85 -11.45 1.05 0.71
CA LYS A 85 -11.68 0.61 2.08
C LYS A 85 -10.37 0.23 2.75
N ASP A 86 -10.15 0.71 3.97
CA ASP A 86 -9.00 0.36 4.82
C ASP A 86 -7.67 0.47 4.04
N GLY A 87 -7.51 1.60 3.33
CA GLY A 87 -6.30 1.91 2.56
C GLY A 87 -6.07 1.00 1.36
N ALA A 88 -7.10 0.26 0.93
CA ALA A 88 -7.12 -0.55 -0.29
C ALA A 88 -8.16 -0.05 -1.28
N VAL A 89 -7.96 -0.43 -2.54
CA VAL A 89 -8.90 -0.17 -3.62
C VAL A 89 -9.21 -1.46 -4.39
N ARG A 90 -10.47 -1.59 -4.81
CA ARG A 90 -10.97 -2.67 -5.66
C ARG A 90 -11.80 -2.09 -6.81
N LEU A 91 -11.61 -2.65 -8.00
CA LEU A 91 -12.45 -2.39 -9.16
C LEU A 91 -13.59 -3.41 -9.21
N HIS A 92 -14.84 -2.94 -9.29
CA HIS A 92 -16.00 -3.81 -9.47
C HIS A 92 -16.07 -4.36 -10.90
N ARG A 93 -16.92 -5.38 -11.12
CA ARG A 93 -17.19 -5.96 -12.44
C ARG A 93 -17.51 -4.85 -13.45
N LEU A 94 -16.75 -4.83 -14.54
CA LEU A 94 -17.05 -3.99 -15.69
C LEU A 94 -18.06 -4.74 -16.58
N PRO A 95 -18.85 -4.04 -17.39
CA PRO A 95 -19.81 -4.67 -18.31
C PRO A 95 -19.18 -5.78 -19.16
N GLU A 96 -19.87 -6.92 -19.26
CA GLU A 96 -19.38 -8.12 -19.95
C GLU A 96 -19.24 -7.92 -21.47
N ASP A 97 -19.94 -6.94 -22.04
CA ASP A 97 -19.86 -6.60 -23.46
C ASP A 97 -18.48 -6.06 -23.86
N ILE A 98 -17.77 -5.42 -22.92
CA ILE A 98 -16.44 -4.85 -23.15
C ILE A 98 -15.32 -5.65 -22.47
N VAL A 99 -15.61 -6.34 -21.35
CA VAL A 99 -14.63 -7.15 -20.61
C VAL A 99 -15.24 -8.51 -20.28
N PRO A 100 -15.05 -9.53 -21.14
CA PRO A 100 -15.75 -10.81 -21.00
C PRO A 100 -15.26 -11.65 -19.81
N LEU A 101 -13.95 -11.58 -19.50
CA LEU A 101 -13.32 -12.56 -18.59
C LEU A 101 -13.31 -12.16 -17.10
N GLY A 102 -13.85 -11.01 -16.69
CA GLY A 102 -14.00 -10.65 -15.27
C GLY A 102 -12.71 -10.57 -14.42
N ILE A 103 -11.53 -10.85 -15.00
CA ILE A 103 -10.25 -11.02 -14.28
C ILE A 103 -9.91 -9.81 -13.40
N HIS A 104 -10.25 -8.60 -13.84
CA HIS A 104 -10.00 -7.38 -13.08
C HIS A 104 -10.78 -7.32 -11.76
N GLU A 105 -11.94 -7.98 -11.68
CA GLU A 105 -12.70 -8.12 -10.43
C GLU A 105 -12.06 -9.17 -9.51
N ASP A 106 -11.59 -10.28 -10.10
CA ASP A 106 -10.96 -11.39 -9.39
C ASP A 106 -9.61 -11.01 -8.76
N MET A 107 -8.93 -10.00 -9.30
CA MET A 107 -7.72 -9.41 -8.72
C MET A 107 -7.94 -8.85 -7.31
N GLY A 108 -9.18 -8.48 -6.98
CA GLY A 108 -9.56 -8.09 -5.63
C GLY A 108 -8.99 -6.74 -5.19
N TRP A 109 -8.49 -6.69 -3.96
CA TRP A 109 -8.04 -5.47 -3.29
C TRP A 109 -6.54 -5.25 -3.49
N ILE A 110 -6.16 -4.06 -3.94
CA ILE A 110 -4.77 -3.61 -4.03
C ILE A 110 -4.52 -2.45 -3.05
N ARG A 111 -3.32 -2.37 -2.48
CA ARG A 111 -2.90 -1.40 -1.45
C ARG A 111 -1.57 -0.74 -1.76
N GLU A 112 -0.66 -1.46 -2.40
CA GLU A 112 0.72 -1.03 -2.56
C GLU A 112 1.03 -0.46 -3.95
N PRO A 113 2.02 0.44 -4.08
CA PRO A 113 2.26 1.12 -5.36
C PRO A 113 2.70 0.25 -6.53
N PHE A 114 3.16 -0.98 -6.24
CA PHE A 114 3.54 -1.96 -7.26
C PHE A 114 2.37 -2.86 -7.68
N GLU A 115 1.23 -2.77 -7.00
CA GLU A 115 0.04 -3.55 -7.30
C GLU A 115 -0.84 -2.82 -8.32
N ILE A 116 -1.39 -3.56 -9.26
CA ILE A 116 -2.16 -3.02 -10.38
C ILE A 116 -3.34 -3.94 -10.71
N ILE A 117 -4.51 -3.34 -10.91
CA ILE A 117 -5.69 -4.03 -11.46
C ILE A 117 -5.75 -3.74 -12.95
N VAL A 118 -5.90 -4.77 -13.79
CA VAL A 118 -5.83 -4.62 -15.25
C VAL A 118 -7.07 -5.20 -15.94
N ALA A 119 -7.74 -4.38 -16.75
CA ALA A 119 -8.78 -4.77 -17.70
C ALA A 119 -8.25 -4.66 -19.13
N LEU A 120 -7.51 -5.71 -19.55
CA LEU A 120 -6.79 -5.75 -20.83
C LEU A 120 -7.63 -5.43 -22.08
N PRO A 121 -8.85 -5.97 -22.26
CA PRO A 121 -9.61 -5.75 -23.49
C PRO A 121 -9.87 -4.28 -23.83
N ILE A 122 -10.02 -3.45 -22.80
CA ILE A 122 -10.28 -2.01 -22.93
C ILE A 122 -9.06 -1.13 -22.62
N LYS A 123 -7.88 -1.74 -22.43
CA LYS A 123 -6.62 -1.07 -22.05
C LYS A 123 -6.77 -0.13 -20.86
N LEU A 124 -7.52 -0.58 -19.86
CA LEU A 124 -7.73 0.14 -18.61
C LEU A 124 -6.94 -0.53 -17.50
N TYR A 125 -6.28 0.26 -16.67
CA TYR A 125 -5.69 -0.22 -15.44
C TYR A 125 -5.89 0.77 -14.29
N VAL A 126 -5.85 0.24 -13.07
CA VAL A 126 -5.91 1.00 -11.82
C VAL A 126 -4.62 0.72 -11.06
N SER A 127 -3.90 1.77 -10.68
CA SER A 127 -2.67 1.69 -9.88
C SER A 127 -2.77 2.53 -8.63
N VAL A 128 -2.06 2.12 -7.59
CA VAL A 128 -1.80 2.96 -6.43
C VAL A 128 -0.46 3.66 -6.65
N GLU A 129 -0.39 4.95 -6.37
CA GLU A 129 0.83 5.76 -6.43
C GLU A 129 1.10 6.29 -5.04
N SER A 130 2.37 6.38 -4.65
CA SER A 130 2.74 7.14 -3.45
C SER A 130 3.35 8.45 -3.91
N GLU A 131 2.77 9.56 -3.50
CA GLU A 131 3.49 10.83 -3.59
C GLU A 131 4.65 10.76 -2.60
N ALA A 132 5.84 10.48 -3.12
CA ALA A 132 7.05 10.80 -2.40
C ALA A 132 7.06 12.32 -2.21
N PRO A 133 7.31 12.85 -1.00
CA PRO A 133 7.63 14.27 -0.89
C PRO A 133 8.81 14.52 -1.82
N SER A 134 8.62 15.43 -2.77
CA SER A 134 9.64 15.79 -3.75
C SER A 134 10.78 16.54 -3.07
N ASP A 135 11.66 15.80 -2.40
CA ASP A 135 13.01 16.23 -2.00
C ASP A 135 14.04 15.67 -2.99
N VAL A 136 13.71 15.70 -4.29
CA VAL A 136 14.71 15.60 -5.35
C VAL A 136 14.88 16.99 -5.91
N ASP A 137 15.74 17.76 -5.23
CA ASP A 137 16.45 18.88 -5.84
C ASP A 137 17.24 18.29 -7.01
N ILE A 138 16.68 18.40 -8.21
CA ILE A 138 17.36 18.03 -9.45
C ILE A 138 18.47 19.07 -9.60
N MET A 139 19.67 18.76 -9.11
CA MET A 139 20.86 19.49 -9.49
C MET A 139 21.01 19.38 -11.01
N VAL A 140 20.56 20.42 -11.71
CA VAL A 140 20.96 20.70 -13.08
C VAL A 140 22.38 21.26 -12.98
N GLN A 141 23.37 20.51 -13.45
CA GLN A 141 24.70 21.02 -13.74
C GLN A 141 25.18 20.52 -15.09
#